data_AF-A0A970J5Y8-F1
#
_entry.id   AF-A0A970J5Y8-F1
#
_cell.length_a   1.000
_cell.length_b   1.000
_cell.length_c   1.000
_cell.angle_alpha   90.00
_cell.angle_beta   90.00
_cell.angle_gamma   90.00
#
_symmetry.space_group_name_H-M   'P 1'
#
loop_
_entity.id
_entity.type
_entity.pdbx_description
1 polymer ?
#
loop_
_entity_poly.entity_id
_entity_poly.type
_entity_poly.pdbx_seq_one_letter_code
_entity_poly.pdbx_strand_id
1 'polypeptide(L)' 'TVFDYKGIGLLTATGAQQLDYTLVLGTTLFYGLLLVLVNLVVDVLYAVIDPRVRLE' A
#
# COMPACT_ATOMS: atom_id res chain seq x y z
N THR A 1 16.11 2.99 15.39
CA THR A 1 16.37 3.19 13.94
C THR A 1 15.05 3.07 13.19
N VAL A 2 14.91 3.60 11.97
CA VAL A 2 13.63 3.61 11.22
C VAL A 2 13.10 2.20 10.90
N PHE A 3 13.91 1.15 11.09
CA PHE A 3 13.58 -0.25 10.85
C PHE A 3 13.62 -1.16 12.10
N ASP A 4 13.50 -0.63 13.32
CA ASP A 4 13.51 -1.46 14.54
C ASP A 4 12.30 -2.39 14.66
N TYR A 5 11.18 -2.07 14.00
CA TYR A 5 10.00 -2.92 14.00
C TYR A 5 10.07 -3.95 12.86
N LYS A 6 10.06 -5.25 13.21
CA LYS A 6 9.99 -6.34 12.22
C LYS A 6 8.66 -6.27 11.46
N GLY A 7 8.70 -5.65 10.28
CA GLY A 7 7.56 -5.52 9.39
C GLY A 7 7.97 -5.58 7.92
N ILE A 8 6.98 -5.41 7.04
CA ILE A 8 7.15 -5.52 5.58
C ILE A 8 8.17 -4.50 5.06
N GLY A 9 8.22 -3.29 5.63
CA GLY A 9 9.19 -2.25 5.25
C GLY A 9 10.65 -2.61 5.55
N LEU A 10 10.92 -3.25 6.69
CA LEU A 10 12.26 -3.79 6.99
C LEU A 10 12.60 -4.92 6.01
N LEU A 11 11.63 -5.78 5.69
CA LEU A 11 11.81 -6.88 4.75
C LEU A 11 12.22 -6.37 3.35
N THR A 12 11.50 -5.38 2.83
CA THR A 12 11.81 -4.73 1.55
C THR A 12 13.18 -4.03 1.60
N ALA A 13 13.52 -3.35 2.69
CA ALA A 13 14.81 -2.67 2.84
C ALA A 13 15.97 -3.67 2.87
N THR A 14 15.82 -4.79 3.58
CA THR A 14 16.81 -5.87 3.59
C THR A 14 16.94 -6.53 2.21
N GLY A 15 15.82 -6.79 1.51
CA GLY A 15 15.86 -7.31 0.14
C GLY A 15 16.56 -6.37 -0.85
N ALA A 16 16.33 -5.06 -0.71
CA ALA A 16 17.02 -4.06 -1.53
C ALA A 16 18.54 -4.05 -1.26
N GLN A 17 18.96 -4.21 0.01
CA GLN A 17 20.38 -4.32 0.34
C GLN A 17 21.02 -5.63 -0.16
N GLN A 18 20.24 -6.71 -0.23
CA GLN A 18 20.69 -8.01 -0.74
C GLN A 18 20.58 -8.14 -2.27
N LEU A 19 20.17 -7.07 -2.97
CA LEU A 19 19.91 -7.07 -4.41
C LEU A 19 18.88 -8.13 -4.84
N ASP A 20 17.96 -8.49 -3.94
CA ASP A 20 16.84 -9.38 -4.24
C ASP A 20 15.72 -8.59 -4.93
N TYR A 21 15.85 -8.46 -6.25
CA TYR A 21 14.88 -7.77 -7.09
C TYR A 21 13.49 -8.41 -7.02
N THR A 22 13.40 -9.73 -6.84
CA THR A 22 12.12 -10.44 -6.78
C THR A 22 11.35 -10.03 -5.53
N LEU A 23 12.03 -9.98 -4.38
CA LEU A 23 11.43 -9.56 -3.12
C LEU A 23 11.01 -8.08 -3.15
N VAL A 24 11.85 -7.20 -3.68
CA VAL A 24 11.54 -5.76 -3.77
C VAL A 24 10.37 -5.51 -4.71
N LEU A 25 10.35 -6.13 -5.89
CA LEU A 25 9.25 -5.99 -6.85
C LEU A 25 7.95 -6.59 -6.30
N GLY A 26 8.01 -7.77 -5.69
CA GLY A 26 6.84 -8.42 -5.09
C GLY A 26 6.22 -7.58 -3.97
N THR A 27 7.05 -7.03 -3.07
CA THR A 27 6.56 -6.15 -2.01
C THR A 27 6.04 -4.82 -2.53
N THR A 28 6.64 -4.26 -3.59
CA THR A 28 6.15 -3.04 -4.25
C THR A 28 4.78 -3.24 -4.88
N LEU A 29 4.58 -4.33 -5.64
CA LEU A 29 3.29 -4.65 -6.25
C LEU A 29 2.23 -4.92 -5.18
N PHE A 30 2.58 -5.63 -4.11
CA PHE A 30 1.68 -5.86 -2.98
C PHE A 30 1.23 -4.54 -2.34
N TYR A 31 2.15 -3.61 -2.10
CA TYR A 31 1.82 -2.31 -1.54
C TYR A 31 0.95 -1.48 -2.48
N GLY A 32 1.24 -1.51 -3.78
CA GLY A 32 0.42 -0.86 -4.80
C GLY A 32 -1.01 -1.40 -4.84
N LEU A 33 -1.18 -2.72 -4.79
CA LEU A 33 -2.50 -3.36 -4.71
C LEU A 33 -3.26 -2.93 -3.46
N LEU A 34 -2.59 -2.91 -2.31
CA LEU A 34 -3.19 -2.51 -1.03
C LEU A 34 -3.64 -1.05 -1.09
N LEU A 35 -2.83 -0.17 -1.69
CA LEU A 35 -3.18 1.24 -1.92
C LEU A 35 -4.43 1.38 -2.79
N VAL A 36 -4.52 0.63 -3.89
CA VAL A 36 -5.70 0.65 -4.76
C VAL A 36 -6.93 0.14 -4.02
N LEU A 37 -6.80 -0.96 -3.26
CA LEU A 37 -7.91 -1.49 -2.45
C LEU A 37 -8.38 -0.50 -1.39
N VAL A 38 -7.46 0.17 -0.69
CA VAL A 38 -7.82 1.18 0.32
C VAL A 38 -8.48 2.38 -0.34
N ASN A 39 -7.97 2.89 -1.47
CA ASN A 39 -8.62 3.98 -2.20
C ASN A 39 -10.02 3.57 -2.66
N LEU A 40 -10.19 2.36 -3.20
CA LEU A 40 -11.49 1.84 -3.59
C LEU A 40 -12.45 1.76 -2.40
N VAL A 41 -11.99 1.28 -1.25
CA VAL A 41 -12.79 1.25 -0.01
C VAL A 41 -13.18 2.66 0.41
N VAL A 42 -12.27 3.61 0.33
CA VAL A 42 -12.53 5.02 0.64
C VAL A 42 -13.56 5.62 -0.33
N ASP A 43 -13.44 5.36 -1.63
CA ASP A 43 -14.39 5.82 -2.64
C ASP A 43 -15.80 5.23 -2.39
N VAL A 44 -15.88 3.94 -2.06
CA VAL A 44 -17.15 3.27 -1.72
C VAL A 44 -17.73 3.84 -0.43
N LEU A 45 -16.90 4.05 0.60
CA LEU A 45 -17.32 4.64 1.86
C LEU A 45 -17.84 6.06 1.65
N TYR A 46 -17.17 6.89 0.84
CA TYR A 46 -17.65 8.21 0.49
C TYR A 46 -18.96 8.16 -0.30
N ALA A 47 -19.12 7.23 -1.24
CA ALA A 47 -20.36 7.05 -1.97
C ALA A 47 -21.54 6.64 -1.07
N VAL A 48 -21.29 5.86 -0.01
CA VAL A 48 -22.31 5.41 0.96
C VAL A 48 -22.61 6.49 2.00
N ILE A 49 -21.58 7.16 2.52
CA ILE A 49 -21.71 8.15 3.61
C ILE A 49 -22.23 9.48 3.07
N ASP A 50 -21.80 9.91 1.89
CA ASP A 50 -22.21 11.19 1.33
C ASP A 50 -22.61 11.09 -0.17
N PRO A 51 -23.88 10.78 -0.47
CA PRO A 51 -24.38 10.70 -1.84
C PRO A 51 -24.43 12.07 -2.56
N ARG A 52 -24.05 13.17 -1.89
CA ARG A 52 -24.07 14.54 -2.43
C ARG A 52 -22.85 14.92 -3.28
N VAL A 53 -21.80 14.09 -3.31
CA VAL A 53 -20.58 14.32 -4.12
C VAL A 53 -20.85 14.33 -5.64
N ARG A 54 -22.08 14.01 -6.09
CA ARG A 54 -22.51 14.02 -7.51
C ARG A 54 -23.11 15.35 -8.00
N LEU A 55 -22.93 16.47 -7.30
CA LEU A 55 -23.45 17.78 -7.72
C LEU A 55 -22.32 18.73 -8.13
N GLU A 56 -21.68 18.45 -9.26
CA GLU A 56 -21.35 19.45 -10.30
C GLU A 56 -21.49 18.80 -11.68
#